data_AF-F3B6B6-F1
#
_entry.id   AF-F3B6B6-F1
#
_cell.length_a   1.000
_cell.length_b   1.000
_cell.length_c   1.000
_cell.angle_alpha   90.00
_cell.angle_beta   90.00
_cell.angle_gamma   90.00
#
_symmetry.space_group_name_H-M   'P 1'
#
loop_
_entity.id
_entity.type
_entity.pdbx_description
1 polymer ?
#
loop_
_entity_poly.entity_id
_entity_poly.type
_entity_poly.pdbx_seq_one_letter_code
_entity_poly.pdbx_strand_id
1 'polypeptide(L)'
;MNLDILYKLREQLKNSIITGSSLIKEDFRLKKATEDMAALSKLAPVFAQIEKQALDLPICDNPGEKALDLLALIDAVLETQAGIYENRELLDIEGGSDKLLKNYSYKMLEPVITALTTTGSGRYDILVNARKDTPEIFLDYRVFPKYIEGLGDSYSELAYLISRWMVEDGKMMIEPLKRGFDPMGKNDMYLRLEVISKLARGKENDFYLSIVNNPDSKKDIKRKAIESLKYCKENIDILLEIAKTADKASKAEAMNVLKTFSDTRIDDFFEDLAKKKK
;
A
#
# COMPACT_ATOMS: atom_id res chain seq x y z
N MET A 1 2.02 26.05 -12.82
CA MET A 1 2.77 26.76 -13.88
C MET A 1 1.96 26.66 -15.16
N ASN A 2 1.70 27.78 -15.85
CA ASN A 2 0.97 27.75 -17.13
C ASN A 2 1.96 27.36 -18.26
N LEU A 3 1.71 26.24 -18.93
CA LEU A 3 2.54 25.69 -20.02
C LEU A 3 1.98 25.95 -21.42
N ASP A 4 0.93 26.78 -21.55
CA ASP A 4 0.29 27.11 -22.83
C ASP A 4 1.28 27.66 -23.87
N ILE A 5 2.31 28.38 -23.41
CA ILE A 5 3.39 28.91 -24.26
C ILE A 5 4.20 27.75 -24.87
N LEU A 6 4.53 26.71 -24.08
CA LEU A 6 5.23 25.52 -24.55
C LEU A 6 4.37 24.71 -25.53
N TYR A 7 3.08 24.56 -25.24
CA TYR A 7 2.14 23.87 -26.13
C TYR A 7 2.00 24.55 -27.49
N LYS A 8 1.91 25.89 -27.50
CA LYS A 8 1.85 26.69 -28.73
C LYS A 8 3.14 26.57 -29.53
N LEU A 9 4.30 26.67 -28.88
CA LEU A 9 5.60 26.50 -29.56
C LEU A 9 5.71 25.11 -30.19
N ARG A 10 5.33 24.06 -29.45
CA ARG A 10 5.31 22.68 -29.95
C ARG A 10 4.43 22.55 -31.19
N GLU A 11 3.23 23.11 -31.16
CA GLU A 11 2.28 23.03 -32.28
C GLU A 11 2.82 23.73 -33.53
N GLN A 12 3.36 24.94 -33.38
CA GLN A 12 3.96 25.64 -34.51
C GLN A 12 5.16 24.88 -35.06
N LEU A 13 6.02 24.35 -34.20
CA LEU A 13 7.18 23.56 -34.63
C LEU A 13 6.77 22.30 -35.41
N LYS A 14 5.74 21.58 -34.97
CA LYS A 14 5.16 20.45 -35.72
C LYS A 14 4.63 20.89 -37.08
N ASN A 15 3.92 22.01 -37.15
CA ASN A 15 3.39 22.56 -38.40
C ASN A 15 4.51 22.96 -39.37
N SER A 16 5.57 23.61 -38.89
CA SER A 16 6.71 24.00 -39.73
C SER A 16 7.49 22.76 -40.24
N ILE A 17 7.63 21.71 -39.42
CA ILE A 17 8.25 20.44 -39.86
C ILE A 17 7.40 19.75 -40.93
N ILE A 18 6.07 19.68 -40.75
CA ILE A 18 5.14 19.06 -41.71
C ILE A 18 5.13 19.83 -43.05
N THR A 19 5.11 21.15 -42.99
CA THR A 19 5.05 22.01 -44.18
C THR A 19 6.39 22.04 -44.92
N GLY A 20 7.49 21.84 -44.20
CA GLY A 20 8.85 21.75 -44.72
C GLY A 20 9.80 22.67 -43.97
N SER A 21 10.93 22.11 -43.53
CA SER A 21 11.93 22.82 -42.72
C SER A 21 12.59 24.01 -43.43
N SER A 22 12.52 24.09 -44.76
CA SER A 22 12.98 25.24 -45.55
C SER A 22 12.19 26.52 -45.28
N LEU A 23 10.95 26.42 -44.78
CA LEU A 23 10.07 27.56 -44.53
C LEU A 23 10.18 28.11 -43.10
N ILE A 24 10.95 27.45 -42.22
CA ILE A 24 11.13 27.85 -40.81
C ILE A 24 11.61 29.30 -40.68
N LYS A 25 12.45 29.76 -41.61
CA LYS A 25 12.99 31.13 -41.61
C LYS A 25 11.92 32.20 -41.86
N GLU A 26 10.85 31.84 -42.57
CA GLU A 26 9.78 32.74 -42.99
C GLU A 26 8.50 32.57 -42.14
N ASP A 27 8.48 31.61 -41.22
CA ASP A 27 7.34 31.31 -40.37
C ASP A 27 7.19 32.34 -39.24
N PHE A 28 6.38 33.36 -39.51
CA PHE A 28 6.05 34.39 -38.52
C PHE A 28 5.35 33.84 -37.28
N ARG A 29 4.59 32.74 -37.39
CA ARG A 29 3.86 32.15 -36.26
C ARG A 29 4.83 31.45 -35.32
N LEU A 30 5.79 30.71 -35.87
CA LEU A 30 6.88 30.10 -35.10
C LEU A 30 7.75 31.17 -34.43
N LYS A 31 8.08 32.25 -35.16
CA LYS A 31 8.83 33.38 -34.60
C LYS A 31 8.11 33.98 -33.39
N LYS A 32 6.82 34.26 -33.49
CA LYS A 32 6.02 34.80 -32.38
C LYS A 32 5.96 33.84 -31.19
N ALA A 33 5.74 32.55 -31.43
CA ALA A 33 5.73 31.53 -30.37
C ALA A 33 7.10 31.40 -29.68
N THR A 34 8.18 31.66 -30.42
CA THR A 34 9.55 31.71 -29.88
C THR A 34 9.76 32.94 -28.99
N GLU A 35 9.28 34.11 -29.39
CA GLU A 35 9.35 35.34 -28.58
C GLU A 35 8.57 35.21 -27.26
N ASP A 36 7.42 34.53 -27.28
CA ASP A 36 6.61 34.28 -26.08
C ASP A 36 7.36 33.42 -25.02
N MET A 37 8.40 32.64 -25.41
CA MET A 37 9.20 31.85 -24.49
C MET A 37 10.00 32.69 -23.48
N ALA A 38 10.24 33.97 -23.74
CA ALA A 38 10.93 34.88 -22.83
C ALA A 38 10.23 34.98 -21.45
N ALA A 39 8.92 34.71 -21.40
CA ALA A 39 8.15 34.66 -20.16
C ALA A 39 8.48 33.44 -19.29
N LEU A 40 8.87 32.31 -19.92
CA LEU A 40 9.20 31.06 -19.22
C LEU A 40 10.71 30.89 -19.00
N SER A 41 11.55 31.48 -19.84
CA SER A 41 13.00 31.26 -19.79
C SER A 41 13.66 31.68 -18.47
N LYS A 42 13.08 32.66 -17.78
CA LYS A 42 13.53 33.12 -16.47
C LYS A 42 13.16 32.18 -15.31
N LEU A 43 12.24 31.24 -15.53
CA LEU A 43 11.72 30.36 -14.48
C LEU A 43 12.58 29.13 -14.25
N ALA A 44 13.21 28.59 -15.29
CA ALA A 44 14.08 27.42 -15.19
C ALA A 44 15.11 27.34 -16.34
N PRO A 45 16.30 26.75 -16.11
CA PRO A 45 17.33 26.61 -17.14
C PRO A 45 16.87 25.88 -18.40
N VAL A 46 15.99 24.88 -18.26
CA VAL A 46 15.46 24.11 -19.39
C VAL A 46 14.61 24.97 -20.33
N PHE A 47 13.85 25.95 -19.80
CA PHE A 47 13.08 26.88 -20.62
C PHE A 47 13.97 27.88 -21.36
N ALA A 48 15.06 28.33 -20.72
CA ALA A 48 16.06 29.15 -21.39
C ALA A 48 16.77 28.40 -22.52
N GLN A 49 17.01 27.09 -22.34
CA GLN A 49 17.57 26.24 -23.38
C GLN A 49 16.61 26.07 -24.57
N ILE A 50 15.31 25.87 -24.31
CA ILE A 50 14.27 25.80 -25.35
C ILE A 50 14.20 27.13 -26.13
N GLU A 51 14.15 28.27 -25.43
CA GLU A 51 14.13 29.60 -26.07
C GLU A 51 15.36 29.80 -26.98
N LYS A 52 16.55 29.49 -26.46
CA LYS A 52 17.80 29.62 -27.22
C LYS A 52 17.79 28.76 -28.50
N GLN A 53 17.38 27.50 -28.41
CA GLN A 53 17.31 26.60 -29.56
C GLN A 53 16.27 27.08 -30.57
N ALA A 54 15.11 27.55 -30.12
CA ALA A 54 14.06 28.10 -30.97
C ALA A 54 14.54 29.35 -31.73
N LEU A 55 15.28 30.24 -31.08
CA LEU A 55 15.86 31.43 -31.71
C LEU A 55 16.95 31.12 -32.75
N ASP A 56 17.65 29.99 -32.62
CA ASP A 56 18.70 29.55 -33.54
C ASP A 56 18.16 28.87 -34.81
N LEU A 57 16.93 28.36 -34.77
CA LEU A 57 16.32 27.63 -35.90
C LEU A 57 16.34 28.39 -37.24
N PRO A 58 16.02 29.70 -37.33
CA PRO A 58 15.97 30.42 -38.61
C PRO A 58 17.34 30.68 -39.27
N ILE A 59 18.44 30.51 -38.54
CA ILE A 59 19.80 30.90 -38.96
C ILE A 59 20.78 29.73 -39.02
N CYS A 60 20.35 28.53 -38.65
CA CYS A 60 21.20 27.35 -38.65
C CYS A 60 21.26 26.64 -40.01
N ASP A 61 22.33 25.85 -40.23
CA ASP A 61 22.54 25.12 -41.49
C ASP A 61 21.59 23.93 -41.66
N ASN A 62 21.18 23.29 -40.56
CA ASN A 62 20.33 22.10 -40.55
C ASN A 62 19.03 22.31 -39.74
N PRO A 63 18.10 23.18 -40.21
CA PRO A 63 16.90 23.55 -39.45
C PRO A 63 15.96 22.37 -39.19
N GLY A 64 15.93 21.36 -40.08
CA GLY A 64 15.11 20.16 -39.88
C GLY A 64 15.56 19.31 -38.70
N GLU A 65 16.86 19.03 -38.59
CA GLU A 65 17.44 18.24 -37.50
C GLU A 65 17.28 18.96 -36.15
N LYS A 66 17.66 20.25 -36.10
CA LYS A 66 17.52 21.05 -34.89
C LYS A 66 16.05 21.26 -34.46
N ALA A 67 15.12 21.31 -35.41
CA ALA A 67 13.69 21.38 -35.10
C ALA A 67 13.19 20.09 -34.46
N LEU A 68 13.69 18.93 -34.89
CA LEU A 68 13.36 17.65 -34.28
C LEU A 68 13.96 17.52 -32.86
N ASP A 69 15.21 17.95 -32.67
CA ASP A 69 15.85 17.97 -31.35
C ASP A 69 15.11 18.89 -30.37
N LEU A 70 14.74 20.09 -30.83
CA LEU A 70 13.93 21.02 -30.04
C LEU A 70 12.55 20.45 -29.71
N LEU A 71 11.91 19.79 -30.68
CA LEU A 71 10.62 19.14 -30.47
C LEU A 71 10.71 18.03 -29.42
N ALA A 72 11.76 17.21 -29.49
CA ALA A 72 12.03 16.15 -28.52
C ALA A 72 12.26 16.72 -27.11
N LEU A 73 13.00 17.84 -27.00
CA LEU A 73 13.20 18.52 -25.72
C LEU A 73 11.89 19.09 -25.15
N ILE A 74 11.06 19.72 -25.99
CA ILE A 74 9.76 20.26 -25.58
C ILE A 74 8.82 19.12 -25.12
N ASP A 75 8.75 18.03 -25.87
CA ASP A 75 7.94 16.87 -25.49
C ASP A 75 8.46 16.22 -24.19
N ALA A 76 9.77 16.04 -24.04
CA ALA A 76 10.36 15.53 -22.80
C ALA A 76 10.00 16.41 -21.59
N VAL A 77 10.03 17.74 -21.73
CA VAL A 77 9.58 18.64 -20.68
C VAL A 77 8.09 18.44 -20.41
N LEU A 78 7.22 18.50 -21.42
CA LEU A 78 5.77 18.35 -21.22
C LEU A 78 5.38 17.03 -20.56
N GLU A 79 6.01 15.91 -20.96
CA GLU A 79 5.77 14.59 -20.38
C GLU A 79 6.30 14.47 -18.94
N THR A 80 7.41 15.13 -18.62
CA THR A 80 7.99 15.13 -17.26
C THR A 80 7.39 16.20 -16.34
N GLN A 81 6.60 17.14 -16.89
CA GLN A 81 5.79 18.09 -16.11
C GLN A 81 4.51 17.45 -15.52
N ALA A 82 4.39 16.12 -15.51
CA ALA A 82 3.38 15.40 -14.74
C ALA A 82 3.54 15.72 -13.24
N GLY A 83 2.91 16.81 -12.81
CA GLY A 83 2.94 17.29 -11.45
C GLY A 83 2.18 16.36 -10.54
N ILE A 84 2.86 15.36 -9.98
CA ILE A 84 2.50 14.86 -8.65
C ILE A 84 3.32 15.68 -7.65
N TYR A 85 3.08 16.99 -7.63
CA TYR A 85 3.49 17.84 -6.51
C TYR A 85 2.35 17.80 -5.51
N GLU A 86 2.12 16.66 -4.88
CA GLU A 86 1.34 16.68 -3.64
C GLU A 86 2.17 17.48 -2.63
N ASN A 87 1.68 18.67 -2.28
CA ASN A 87 2.26 19.52 -1.25
C ASN A 87 1.86 18.98 0.13
N ARG A 88 2.15 17.70 0.35
CA ARG A 88 1.91 16.96 1.58
C ARG A 88 3.23 16.85 2.34
N GLU A 89 3.15 16.85 3.66
CA GLU A 89 4.32 16.51 4.47
C GLU A 89 4.82 15.13 4.04
N LEU A 90 6.13 15.03 3.86
CA LEU A 90 6.78 13.75 3.61
C LEU A 90 6.50 12.88 4.83
N LEU A 91 5.86 11.74 4.60
CA LEU A 91 5.65 10.74 5.64
C LEU A 91 6.90 9.88 5.73
N ASP A 92 7.25 9.47 6.96
CA ASP A 92 8.25 8.45 7.15
C ASP A 92 7.86 7.18 6.40
N ILE A 93 8.85 6.52 5.80
CA ILE A 93 8.64 5.21 5.17
C ILE A 93 8.35 4.23 6.31
N GLU A 94 7.08 3.82 6.42
CA GLU A 94 6.68 2.75 7.33
C GLU A 94 7.51 1.50 7.05
N GLY A 95 8.01 0.85 8.12
CA GLY A 95 8.97 -0.25 8.04
C GLY A 95 8.65 -1.29 6.97
N GLY A 96 9.64 -1.57 6.12
CA GLY A 96 9.62 -2.61 5.10
C GLY A 96 10.49 -3.80 5.49
N SER A 97 10.39 -4.90 4.75
CA SER A 97 11.28 -6.05 4.96
C SER A 97 12.67 -5.80 4.38
N ASP A 98 13.73 -6.12 5.12
CA ASP A 98 15.12 -6.13 4.63
C ASP A 98 15.42 -7.27 3.63
N LYS A 99 14.39 -8.02 3.19
CA LYS A 99 14.55 -9.14 2.27
C LYS A 99 14.78 -8.62 0.85
N LEU A 100 15.91 -9.02 0.25
CA LEU A 100 16.22 -8.78 -1.15
C LEU A 100 15.11 -9.37 -2.03
N LEU A 101 14.36 -8.48 -2.69
CA LEU A 101 13.35 -8.87 -3.66
C LEU A 101 14.06 -9.44 -4.91
N LYS A 102 13.79 -10.71 -5.22
CA LYS A 102 14.26 -11.34 -6.46
C LYS A 102 13.45 -10.78 -7.63
N ASN A 103 14.10 -10.63 -8.78
CA ASN A 103 13.42 -10.20 -10.00
C ASN A 103 12.70 -11.40 -10.64
N TYR A 104 11.43 -11.60 -10.31
CA TYR A 104 10.60 -12.63 -10.92
C TYR A 104 10.00 -12.17 -12.25
N SER A 105 10.08 -13.04 -13.25
CA SER A 105 9.42 -12.81 -14.55
C SER A 105 7.90 -12.85 -14.39
N TYR A 106 7.17 -12.11 -15.23
CA TYR A 106 5.71 -12.10 -15.19
C TYR A 106 5.11 -13.50 -15.40
N LYS A 107 5.74 -14.36 -16.20
CA LYS A 107 5.32 -15.75 -16.41
C LYS A 107 5.33 -16.59 -15.12
N MET A 108 6.19 -16.26 -14.16
CA MET A 108 6.18 -16.92 -12.84
C MET A 108 5.13 -16.33 -11.90
N LEU A 109 4.86 -15.03 -12.00
CA LEU A 109 3.94 -14.33 -11.13
C LEU A 109 2.48 -14.52 -11.52
N GLU A 110 2.19 -14.52 -12.81
CA GLU A 110 0.84 -14.57 -13.36
C GLU A 110 0.01 -15.72 -12.77
N PRO A 111 0.51 -16.98 -12.68
CA PRO A 111 -0.27 -18.06 -12.09
C PRO A 111 -0.63 -17.81 -10.62
N VAL A 112 0.30 -17.24 -9.84
CA VAL A 112 0.08 -16.94 -8.41
C VAL A 112 -0.91 -15.79 -8.25
N ILE A 113 -0.75 -14.71 -9.04
CA ILE A 113 -1.68 -13.58 -9.06
C ILE A 113 -3.08 -14.07 -9.43
N THR A 114 -3.20 -14.79 -10.54
CA THR A 114 -4.46 -15.36 -11.02
C THR A 114 -5.10 -16.24 -9.96
N ALA A 115 -4.34 -17.13 -9.31
CA ALA A 115 -4.88 -17.99 -8.25
C ALA A 115 -5.32 -17.21 -7.00
N LEU A 116 -4.68 -16.09 -6.66
CA LEU A 116 -5.09 -15.24 -5.53
C LEU A 116 -6.32 -14.36 -5.86
N THR A 117 -6.50 -13.95 -7.11
CA THR A 117 -7.53 -12.95 -7.47
C THR A 117 -8.78 -13.54 -8.13
N THR A 118 -8.72 -14.77 -8.64
CA THR A 118 -9.84 -15.42 -9.32
C THR A 118 -10.55 -16.43 -8.43
N THR A 119 -11.72 -16.87 -8.87
CA THR A 119 -12.44 -18.02 -8.29
C THR A 119 -12.39 -19.19 -9.25
N GLY A 120 -12.50 -20.42 -8.73
CA GLY A 120 -12.43 -21.63 -9.55
C GLY A 120 -11.60 -22.75 -8.92
N SER A 121 -11.71 -23.94 -9.51
CA SER A 121 -10.93 -25.12 -9.13
C SER A 121 -9.46 -24.99 -9.57
N GLY A 122 -8.55 -25.72 -8.91
CA GLY A 122 -7.12 -25.77 -9.25
C GLY A 122 -6.26 -24.64 -8.66
N ARG A 123 -6.86 -23.57 -8.13
CA ARG A 123 -6.11 -22.47 -7.46
C ARG A 123 -5.30 -22.95 -6.26
N TYR A 124 -5.87 -23.89 -5.49
CA TYR A 124 -5.23 -24.45 -4.30
C TYR A 124 -3.86 -25.04 -4.62
N ASP A 125 -3.78 -25.93 -5.62
CA ASP A 125 -2.53 -26.59 -5.99
C ASP A 125 -1.49 -25.59 -6.50
N ILE A 126 -1.91 -24.57 -7.25
CA ILE A 126 -1.01 -23.50 -7.71
C ILE A 126 -0.37 -22.78 -6.54
N LEU A 127 -1.17 -22.36 -5.54
CA LEU A 127 -0.66 -21.62 -4.39
C LEU A 127 0.20 -22.48 -3.48
N VAL A 128 -0.20 -23.73 -3.23
CA VAL A 128 0.57 -24.67 -2.41
C VAL A 128 1.91 -25.02 -3.05
N ASN A 129 1.93 -25.30 -4.35
CA ASN A 129 3.18 -25.57 -5.07
C ASN A 129 4.08 -24.33 -5.10
N ALA A 130 3.52 -23.14 -5.38
CA ALA A 130 4.28 -21.89 -5.30
C ALA A 130 4.88 -21.66 -3.91
N ARG A 131 4.13 -21.95 -2.83
CA ARG A 131 4.64 -21.82 -1.46
C ARG A 131 5.78 -22.80 -1.18
N LYS A 132 5.67 -24.03 -1.68
CA LYS A 132 6.69 -25.07 -1.50
C LYS A 132 7.96 -24.78 -2.28
N ASP A 133 7.83 -24.35 -3.53
CA ASP A 133 8.95 -24.25 -4.47
C ASP A 133 9.62 -22.88 -4.45
N THR A 134 8.86 -21.80 -4.21
CA THR A 134 9.37 -20.42 -4.23
C THR A 134 8.58 -19.53 -3.26
N PRO A 135 8.68 -19.73 -1.94
CA PRO A 135 7.88 -18.99 -0.95
C PRO A 135 8.07 -17.46 -1.03
N GLU A 136 9.23 -16.97 -1.45
CA GLU A 136 9.48 -15.53 -1.56
C GLU A 136 8.70 -14.87 -2.70
N ILE A 137 8.06 -15.63 -3.61
CA ILE A 137 7.22 -15.08 -4.67
C ILE A 137 6.01 -14.32 -4.12
N PHE A 138 5.50 -14.72 -2.95
CA PHE A 138 4.41 -14.04 -2.25
C PHE A 138 4.80 -12.68 -1.69
N LEU A 139 6.11 -12.45 -1.52
CA LEU A 139 6.67 -11.20 -1.03
C LEU A 139 7.04 -10.23 -2.16
N ASP A 140 6.91 -10.63 -3.44
CA ASP A 140 7.02 -9.71 -4.58
C ASP A 140 5.94 -8.63 -4.45
N TYR A 141 6.33 -7.36 -4.60
CA TYR A 141 5.44 -6.20 -4.42
C TYR A 141 4.18 -6.24 -5.29
N ARG A 142 4.20 -6.97 -6.42
CA ARG A 142 3.03 -7.15 -7.31
C ARG A 142 2.08 -8.23 -6.80
N VAL A 143 2.58 -9.21 -6.04
CA VAL A 143 1.80 -10.32 -5.48
C VAL A 143 1.33 -9.99 -4.07
N PHE A 144 2.17 -9.32 -3.29
CA PHE A 144 1.99 -9.08 -1.86
C PHE A 144 0.62 -8.48 -1.46
N PRO A 145 0.06 -7.48 -2.17
CA PRO A 145 -1.28 -6.99 -1.85
C PRO A 145 -2.36 -8.08 -1.99
N LYS A 146 -2.27 -8.91 -3.04
CA LYS A 146 -3.21 -10.01 -3.30
C LYS A 146 -3.02 -11.14 -2.31
N TYR A 147 -1.78 -11.33 -1.83
CA TYR A 147 -1.49 -12.29 -0.79
C TYR A 147 -2.19 -11.91 0.53
N ILE A 148 -2.15 -10.62 0.91
CA ILE A 148 -2.90 -10.09 2.06
C ILE A 148 -4.42 -10.23 1.86
N GLU A 149 -4.92 -9.89 0.66
CA GLU A 149 -6.34 -10.04 0.30
C GLU A 149 -6.80 -11.50 0.35
N GLY A 150 -5.90 -12.47 0.13
CA GLY A 150 -6.17 -13.90 0.22
C GLY A 150 -6.67 -14.38 1.59
N LEU A 151 -6.48 -13.60 2.66
CA LEU A 151 -7.14 -13.87 3.96
C LEU A 151 -8.66 -13.77 3.90
N GLY A 152 -9.19 -13.08 2.88
CA GLY A 152 -10.63 -12.97 2.59
C GLY A 152 -11.14 -13.95 1.56
N ASP A 153 -10.37 -14.98 1.17
CA ASP A 153 -10.82 -15.95 0.17
C ASP A 153 -12.13 -16.64 0.60
N SER A 154 -13.01 -16.88 -0.36
CA SER A 154 -14.29 -17.55 -0.14
C SER A 154 -14.14 -18.99 0.38
N TYR A 155 -13.00 -19.64 0.08
CA TYR A 155 -12.66 -20.96 0.61
C TYR A 155 -11.90 -20.78 1.93
N SER A 156 -12.58 -21.02 3.04
CA SER A 156 -12.04 -20.81 4.39
C SER A 156 -10.76 -21.58 4.67
N GLU A 157 -10.60 -22.78 4.11
CA GLU A 157 -9.38 -23.58 4.22
C GLU A 157 -8.18 -22.88 3.58
N LEU A 158 -8.37 -22.27 2.41
CA LEU A 158 -7.31 -21.54 1.71
C LEU A 158 -6.94 -20.25 2.46
N ALA A 159 -7.94 -19.50 2.93
CA ALA A 159 -7.70 -18.31 3.77
C ALA A 159 -6.93 -18.67 5.04
N TYR A 160 -7.30 -19.78 5.69
CA TYR A 160 -6.59 -20.28 6.87
C TYR A 160 -5.15 -20.68 6.53
N LEU A 161 -4.92 -21.39 5.42
CA LEU A 161 -3.60 -21.80 4.99
C LEU A 161 -2.69 -20.59 4.67
N ILE A 162 -3.25 -19.58 4.00
CA ILE A 162 -2.57 -18.29 3.77
C ILE A 162 -2.18 -17.63 5.10
N SER A 163 -3.07 -17.62 6.09
CA SER A 163 -2.75 -17.08 7.42
C SER A 163 -1.59 -17.82 8.10
N ARG A 164 -1.49 -19.15 7.91
CA ARG A 164 -0.39 -19.97 8.44
C ARG A 164 0.94 -19.60 7.78
N TRP A 165 0.95 -19.42 6.47
CA TRP A 165 2.13 -18.97 5.73
C TRP A 165 2.59 -17.58 6.18
N MET A 166 1.67 -16.65 6.47
CA MET A 166 2.04 -15.33 6.97
C MET A 166 2.67 -15.38 8.37
N VAL A 167 2.28 -16.34 9.21
CA VAL A 167 2.96 -16.58 10.50
C VAL A 167 4.39 -17.09 10.27
N GLU A 168 4.61 -17.95 9.27
CA GLU A 168 5.95 -18.42 8.89
C GLU A 168 6.81 -17.30 8.30
N ASP A 169 6.21 -16.38 7.54
CA ASP A 169 6.90 -15.22 6.96
C ASP A 169 7.40 -14.23 8.03
N GLY A 170 6.82 -14.31 9.23
CA GLY A 170 7.34 -13.69 10.44
C GLY A 170 6.92 -12.24 10.62
N LYS A 171 7.64 -11.53 11.50
CA LYS A 171 7.26 -10.18 11.98
C LYS A 171 7.09 -9.12 10.89
N MET A 172 7.67 -9.31 9.70
CA MET A 172 7.47 -8.41 8.56
C MET A 172 5.99 -8.30 8.13
N MET A 173 5.15 -9.26 8.50
CA MET A 173 3.72 -9.23 8.20
C MET A 173 2.93 -8.30 9.13
N ILE A 174 3.45 -7.90 10.29
CA ILE A 174 2.67 -7.17 11.30
C ILE A 174 2.12 -5.85 10.77
N GLU A 175 2.99 -4.95 10.27
CA GLU A 175 2.56 -3.63 9.78
C GLU A 175 1.65 -3.72 8.53
N PRO A 176 1.98 -4.52 7.49
CA PRO A 176 1.09 -4.70 6.35
C PRO A 176 -0.31 -5.22 6.71
N LEU A 177 -0.42 -6.08 7.73
CA LEU A 177 -1.72 -6.59 8.17
C LEU A 177 -2.52 -5.57 9.00
N LYS A 178 -1.85 -4.62 9.68
CA LYS A 178 -2.49 -3.50 10.36
C LYS A 178 -3.04 -2.47 9.37
N ARG A 179 -2.41 -2.30 8.20
CA ARG A 179 -2.89 -1.37 7.16
C ARG A 179 -4.28 -1.74 6.66
N GLY A 180 -5.20 -0.79 6.76
CA GLY A 180 -6.60 -0.98 6.37
C GLY A 180 -7.34 -2.00 7.25
N PHE A 181 -6.86 -2.27 8.47
CA PHE A 181 -7.57 -3.12 9.41
C PHE A 181 -8.89 -2.46 9.81
N ASP A 182 -9.99 -3.18 9.58
CA ASP A 182 -11.34 -2.74 9.94
C ASP A 182 -11.90 -3.60 11.09
N PRO A 183 -12.12 -3.05 12.30
CA PRO A 183 -12.71 -3.78 13.41
C PRO A 183 -14.16 -4.24 13.15
N MET A 184 -14.83 -3.70 12.13
CA MET A 184 -16.17 -4.11 11.68
C MET A 184 -16.13 -5.19 10.58
N GLY A 185 -14.93 -5.58 10.13
CA GLY A 185 -14.72 -6.48 8.99
C GLY A 185 -15.16 -7.94 9.22
N LYS A 186 -14.82 -8.81 8.26
CA LYS A 186 -15.23 -10.22 8.27
C LYS A 186 -14.07 -11.12 8.69
N ASN A 187 -14.05 -12.33 8.13
CA ASN A 187 -13.08 -13.37 8.47
C ASN A 187 -11.64 -12.97 8.11
N ASP A 188 -11.48 -12.17 7.06
CA ASP A 188 -10.20 -11.58 6.68
C ASP A 188 -9.59 -10.79 7.84
N MET A 189 -10.34 -9.86 8.42
CA MET A 189 -9.86 -9.04 9.55
C MET A 189 -9.62 -9.89 10.80
N TYR A 190 -10.43 -10.92 11.04
CA TYR A 190 -10.17 -11.89 12.10
C TYR A 190 -8.81 -12.59 11.90
N LEU A 191 -8.54 -13.11 10.70
CA LEU A 191 -7.28 -13.80 10.40
C LEU A 191 -6.08 -12.85 10.44
N ARG A 192 -6.22 -11.59 9.99
CA ARG A 192 -5.19 -10.56 10.17
C ARG A 192 -4.83 -10.39 11.64
N LEU A 193 -5.83 -10.20 12.50
CA LEU A 193 -5.63 -10.06 13.94
C LEU A 193 -5.02 -11.33 14.55
N GLU A 194 -5.42 -12.51 14.09
CA GLU A 194 -4.82 -13.76 14.54
C GLU A 194 -3.33 -13.88 14.22
N VAL A 195 -2.94 -13.53 12.99
CA VAL A 195 -1.53 -13.53 12.56
C VAL A 195 -0.73 -12.51 13.37
N ILE A 196 -1.24 -11.28 13.51
CA ILE A 196 -0.60 -10.22 14.32
C ILE A 196 -0.43 -10.69 15.78
N SER A 197 -1.48 -11.25 16.39
CA SER A 197 -1.47 -11.78 17.77
C SER A 197 -0.40 -12.84 17.99
N LYS A 198 -0.22 -13.76 17.03
CA LYS A 198 0.81 -14.81 17.10
C LYS A 198 2.22 -14.25 16.97
N LEU A 199 2.42 -13.28 16.07
CA LEU A 199 3.74 -12.74 15.74
C LEU A 199 4.25 -11.67 16.73
N ALA A 200 3.38 -10.72 17.08
CA ALA A 200 3.72 -9.58 17.91
C ALA A 200 3.61 -9.90 19.41
N ARG A 201 2.67 -10.78 19.78
CA ARG A 201 2.31 -11.03 21.19
C ARG A 201 2.07 -9.70 21.91
N GLY A 202 2.57 -9.52 23.12
CA GLY A 202 2.38 -8.30 23.91
C GLY A 202 2.96 -7.00 23.31
N LYS A 203 3.74 -7.07 22.22
CA LYS A 203 4.32 -5.86 21.59
C LYS A 203 3.28 -4.94 20.95
N GLU A 204 2.12 -5.49 20.56
CA GLU A 204 1.01 -4.75 19.95
C GLU A 204 -0.17 -4.63 20.92
N ASN A 205 0.11 -4.53 22.24
CA ASN A 205 -0.93 -4.48 23.25
C ASN A 205 -1.90 -3.31 23.05
N ASP A 206 -1.37 -2.13 22.72
CA ASP A 206 -2.17 -0.93 22.50
C ASP A 206 -3.14 -1.09 21.32
N PHE A 207 -2.71 -1.79 20.27
CA PHE A 207 -3.56 -2.14 19.14
C PHE A 207 -4.68 -3.13 19.53
N TYR A 208 -4.41 -4.10 20.40
CA TYR A 208 -5.47 -4.98 20.91
C TYR A 208 -6.46 -4.21 21.78
N LEU A 209 -5.97 -3.34 22.67
CA LEU A 209 -6.81 -2.49 23.52
C LEU A 209 -7.69 -1.54 22.68
N SER A 210 -7.17 -0.96 21.60
CA SER A 210 -7.97 -0.10 20.72
C SER A 210 -9.14 -0.85 20.09
N ILE A 211 -8.98 -2.13 19.74
CA ILE A 211 -10.06 -2.97 19.22
C ILE A 211 -11.06 -3.34 20.32
N VAL A 212 -10.59 -3.67 21.52
CA VAL A 212 -11.46 -4.00 22.67
C VAL A 212 -12.31 -2.80 23.10
N ASN A 213 -11.72 -1.60 23.11
CA ASN A 213 -12.39 -0.38 23.53
C ASN A 213 -13.28 0.23 22.46
N ASN A 214 -13.14 -0.18 21.20
CA ASN A 214 -14.03 0.25 20.13
C ASN A 214 -15.43 -0.40 20.30
N PRO A 215 -16.52 0.40 20.37
CA PRO A 215 -17.88 -0.09 20.55
C PRO A 215 -18.42 -0.80 19.29
N ASP A 216 -17.94 -0.42 18.11
CA ASP A 216 -18.40 -0.94 16.81
C ASP A 216 -17.67 -2.22 16.40
N SER A 217 -16.65 -2.64 17.15
CA SER A 217 -15.91 -3.88 16.91
C SER A 217 -16.85 -5.08 16.84
N LYS A 218 -16.74 -5.84 15.74
CA LYS A 218 -17.49 -7.07 15.54
C LYS A 218 -17.18 -8.08 16.63
N LYS A 219 -18.19 -8.82 17.10
CA LYS A 219 -18.10 -9.74 18.24
C LYS A 219 -16.90 -10.70 18.17
N ASP A 220 -16.66 -11.34 17.03
CA ASP A 220 -15.58 -12.32 16.89
C ASP A 220 -14.19 -11.66 16.89
N ILE A 221 -14.06 -10.48 16.27
CA ILE A 221 -12.83 -9.68 16.25
C ILE A 221 -12.53 -9.16 17.66
N LYS A 222 -13.54 -8.63 18.36
CA LYS A 222 -13.43 -8.16 19.73
C LYS A 222 -13.00 -9.27 20.68
N ARG A 223 -13.60 -10.46 20.56
CA ARG A 223 -13.17 -11.65 21.31
C ARG A 223 -11.72 -12.02 21.03
N LYS A 224 -11.30 -12.00 19.77
CA LYS A 224 -9.90 -12.28 19.42
C LYS A 224 -8.93 -11.25 20.00
N ALA A 225 -9.33 -9.99 20.07
CA ALA A 225 -8.55 -8.94 20.71
C ALA A 225 -8.45 -9.17 22.22
N ILE A 226 -9.55 -9.52 22.90
CA ILE A 226 -9.55 -9.93 24.32
C ILE A 226 -8.61 -11.13 24.54
N GLU A 227 -8.68 -12.16 23.69
CA GLU A 227 -7.79 -13.32 23.76
C GLU A 227 -6.31 -12.91 23.67
N SER A 228 -6.01 -11.90 22.87
CA SER A 228 -4.65 -11.40 22.63
C SER A 228 -4.09 -10.61 23.83
N LEU A 229 -4.94 -10.15 24.76
CA LEU A 229 -4.50 -9.47 25.98
C LEU A 229 -3.77 -10.40 26.96
N LYS A 230 -3.82 -11.73 26.75
CA LYS A 230 -3.11 -12.74 27.57
C LYS A 230 -1.59 -12.56 27.65
N TYR A 231 -1.01 -11.76 26.75
CA TYR A 231 0.44 -11.58 26.68
C TYR A 231 1.00 -10.51 27.63
N CYS A 232 0.16 -9.66 28.23
CA CYS A 232 0.58 -8.60 29.15
C CYS A 232 -0.22 -8.67 30.46
N LYS A 233 0.48 -8.75 31.60
CA LYS A 233 -0.14 -8.87 32.94
C LYS A 233 -0.84 -7.59 33.37
N GLU A 234 -0.42 -6.46 32.81
CA GLU A 234 -1.00 -5.14 32.99
C GLU A 234 -2.47 -5.10 32.57
N ASN A 235 -2.91 -6.05 31.72
CA ASN A 235 -4.30 -6.15 31.28
C ASN A 235 -5.24 -6.86 32.28
N ILE A 236 -4.76 -7.33 33.44
CA ILE A 236 -5.61 -8.06 34.40
C ILE A 236 -6.81 -7.21 34.84
N ASP A 237 -6.62 -5.92 35.10
CA ASP A 237 -7.69 -5.04 35.58
C ASP A 237 -8.80 -4.86 34.53
N ILE A 238 -8.43 -4.58 33.27
CA ILE A 238 -9.41 -4.45 32.18
C ILE A 238 -10.10 -5.79 31.89
N LEU A 239 -9.39 -6.92 31.98
CA LEU A 239 -9.99 -8.24 31.79
C LEU A 239 -11.00 -8.57 32.90
N LEU A 240 -10.71 -8.21 34.15
CA LEU A 240 -11.65 -8.34 35.27
C LEU A 240 -12.89 -7.45 35.08
N GLU A 241 -12.72 -6.24 34.56
CA GLU A 241 -13.83 -5.35 34.22
C GLU A 241 -14.72 -5.97 33.13
N ILE A 242 -14.13 -6.39 32.01
CA ILE A 242 -14.83 -7.04 30.89
C ILE A 242 -15.60 -8.26 31.38
N ALA A 243 -14.98 -9.10 32.22
CA ALA A 243 -15.62 -10.30 32.79
C ALA A 243 -16.85 -9.97 33.65
N LYS A 244 -16.96 -8.75 34.19
CA LYS A 244 -18.10 -8.28 34.99
C LYS A 244 -19.17 -7.60 34.13
N THR A 245 -18.79 -6.73 33.19
CA THR A 245 -19.69 -5.75 32.56
C THR A 245 -20.07 -6.07 31.10
N ALA A 246 -19.25 -6.82 30.35
CA ALA A 246 -19.42 -6.98 28.91
C ALA A 246 -20.59 -7.90 28.49
N ASP A 247 -20.75 -8.18 27.20
CA ASP A 247 -21.72 -9.19 26.73
C ASP A 247 -21.27 -10.62 27.09
N LYS A 248 -22.20 -11.59 27.04
CA LYS A 248 -21.95 -12.98 27.45
C LYS A 248 -20.71 -13.61 26.79
N ALA A 249 -20.47 -13.34 25.50
CA ALA A 249 -19.38 -13.97 24.77
C ALA A 249 -18.03 -13.33 25.16
N SER A 250 -17.98 -12.01 25.27
CA SER A 250 -16.79 -11.29 25.74
C SER A 250 -16.45 -11.62 27.21
N LYS A 251 -17.45 -11.77 28.08
CA LYS A 251 -17.25 -12.24 29.47
C LYS A 251 -16.58 -13.61 29.50
N ALA A 252 -17.09 -14.56 28.72
CA ALA A 252 -16.55 -15.91 28.67
C ALA A 252 -15.10 -15.93 28.17
N GLU A 253 -14.79 -15.11 27.15
CA GLU A 253 -13.42 -14.97 26.62
C GLU A 253 -12.47 -14.36 27.66
N ALA A 254 -12.88 -13.25 28.30
CA ALA A 254 -12.08 -12.60 29.34
C ALA A 254 -11.81 -13.55 30.52
N MET A 255 -12.80 -14.34 30.95
CA MET A 255 -12.62 -15.36 31.97
C MET A 255 -11.63 -16.45 31.54
N ASN A 256 -11.64 -16.87 30.28
CA ASN A 256 -10.67 -17.85 29.78
C ASN A 256 -9.26 -17.29 29.77
N VAL A 257 -9.10 -16.03 29.39
CA VAL A 257 -7.81 -15.33 29.42
C VAL A 257 -7.31 -15.15 30.84
N LEU A 258 -8.17 -14.74 31.78
CA LEU A 258 -7.79 -14.57 33.19
C LEU A 258 -7.18 -15.83 33.81
N LYS A 259 -7.70 -17.02 33.46
CA LYS A 259 -7.16 -18.31 33.92
C LYS A 259 -5.71 -18.58 33.47
N THR A 260 -5.20 -17.84 32.49
CA THR A 260 -3.81 -17.97 32.04
C THR A 260 -2.82 -17.17 32.89
N PHE A 261 -3.32 -16.28 33.75
CA PHE A 261 -2.52 -15.49 34.68
C PHE A 261 -2.48 -16.12 36.07
N SER A 262 -1.44 -15.81 36.83
CA SER A 262 -1.34 -16.12 38.26
C SER A 262 -1.41 -14.81 39.04
N ASP A 263 -2.57 -14.52 39.61
CA ASP A 263 -2.88 -13.32 40.39
C ASP A 263 -4.02 -13.64 41.37
N THR A 264 -3.84 -13.35 42.66
CA THR A 264 -4.80 -13.71 43.72
C THR A 264 -6.17 -13.07 43.52
N ARG A 265 -6.24 -11.91 42.87
CA ARG A 265 -7.50 -11.21 42.58
C ARG A 265 -8.37 -12.00 41.59
N ILE A 266 -7.75 -12.85 40.77
CA ILE A 266 -8.44 -13.71 39.82
C ILE A 266 -9.09 -14.89 40.57
N ASP A 267 -8.37 -15.46 41.54
CA ASP A 267 -8.90 -16.53 42.41
C ASP A 267 -10.11 -16.02 43.19
N ASP A 268 -9.98 -14.87 43.85
CA ASP A 268 -11.07 -14.20 44.59
C ASP A 268 -12.31 -13.99 43.68
N PHE A 269 -12.08 -13.52 42.46
CA PHE A 269 -13.14 -13.30 41.48
C PHE A 269 -13.89 -14.59 41.09
N PHE A 270 -13.17 -15.70 40.89
CA PHE A 270 -13.80 -16.98 40.55
C PHE A 270 -14.50 -17.63 41.75
N GLU A 271 -13.99 -17.46 42.97
CA GLU A 271 -14.67 -17.90 44.19
C GLU A 271 -16.00 -17.18 44.40
N ASP A 272 -16.02 -15.85 44.25
CA ASP A 272 -17.24 -15.04 44.38
C ASP A 272 -18.29 -15.42 43.33
N LEU A 273 -17.86 -15.71 42.11
CA LEU A 273 -18.76 -16.22 41.06
C LEU A 273 -19.33 -17.60 41.40
N ALA A 274 -18.54 -18.48 42.01
CA ALA A 274 -19.00 -19.80 42.42
C ALA A 274 -20.02 -19.72 43.57
N LYS A 275 -19.80 -18.81 44.54
CA LYS A 275 -20.73 -18.56 45.65
C LYS A 275 -22.08 -18.03 45.16
N LYS A 276 -22.10 -17.18 44.12
CA LYS A 276 -23.34 -16.63 43.52
C LYS A 276 -24.16 -17.62 42.68
N LYS A 277 -23.59 -18.78 42.32
CA LYS A 277 -24.29 -19.83 41.55
C LYS A 277 -24.89 -20.94 42.42
N LYS A 278 -24.60 -20.94 43.72
CA LYS A 278 -25.28 -21.77 44.72
C LYS A 278 -26.51 -21.03 45.23
#